data_AF-F9PP20-F1
#
_entry.id   AF-F9PP20-F1
#
_cell.length_a   1.000
_cell.length_b   1.000
_cell.length_c   1.000
_cell.angle_alpha   90.00
_cell.angle_beta   90.00
_cell.angle_gamma   90.00
#
_symmetry.space_group_name_H-M   'P 1'
#
loop_
_entity.id
_entity.type
_entity.pdbx_description
1 polymer ?
#
loop_
_entity_poly.entity_id
_entity_poly.type
_entity_poly.pdbx_seq_one_letter_code
_entity_poly.pdbx_strand_id
1 'polypeptide(L)'
;MIADGVETDKTVTLTKDNNWTGSFTDLDEYKDGKKIEYTVREENVGNGYTSVVTKTGENNFTVTNTREPEKTFVEGSKTWDDANNQDGKRPTEITVNLLKNGTKVATKKVTEKDGWKWRFENLDKYENGELINYTIVEEKVEGYTTEVEGHNVKNSYTPGKTSVQVTKAWKDNNDQDKKRPDSVTIELLADGKETGKKVVLTKENNWTGSFTDLDEYKDGKKIEYTVKEKAVGNGYKSVITGNAKEGFVVTNVRTPKPRIPKTGAGSNSALYTVLLGLSGTALFSVFRRKRKEEL
;
A
#
# COMPACT_ATOMS: atom_id res chain seq x y z
N MET A 1 -18.08 -21.59 -31.92
CA MET A 1 -17.35 -22.87 -31.94
C MET A 1 -16.76 -23.03 -33.35
N ILE A 2 -15.76 -23.89 -33.56
CA ILE A 2 -15.18 -24.13 -34.88
C ILE A 2 -15.27 -25.64 -35.17
N ALA A 3 -15.76 -26.01 -36.35
CA ALA A 3 -15.89 -27.39 -36.82
C ALA A 3 -15.11 -27.55 -38.14
N ASP A 4 -14.14 -28.47 -38.17
CA ASP A 4 -13.22 -28.68 -39.31
C ASP A 4 -12.58 -27.38 -39.83
N GLY A 5 -12.24 -26.47 -38.92
CA GLY A 5 -11.64 -25.17 -39.24
C GLY A 5 -12.64 -24.09 -39.68
N VAL A 6 -13.94 -24.39 -39.74
CA VAL A 6 -15.00 -23.45 -40.11
C VAL A 6 -15.76 -22.97 -38.88
N GLU A 7 -15.95 -21.66 -38.74
CA GLU A 7 -16.74 -21.08 -37.65
C GLU A 7 -18.21 -21.49 -37.73
N THR A 8 -18.78 -21.77 -36.55
CA THR A 8 -20.21 -22.01 -36.37
C THR A 8 -20.84 -20.89 -35.55
N ASP A 9 -22.16 -20.80 -35.61
CA ASP A 9 -23.00 -19.89 -34.83
C ASP A 9 -23.16 -20.32 -33.36
N LYS A 10 -22.78 -21.55 -33.01
CA LYS A 10 -22.84 -22.05 -31.62
C LYS A 10 -21.85 -21.30 -30.74
N THR A 11 -22.37 -20.62 -29.72
CA THR A 11 -21.61 -19.93 -28.67
C THR A 11 -22.04 -20.42 -27.29
N VAL A 12 -21.15 -20.26 -26.30
CA VAL A 12 -21.45 -20.53 -24.89
C VAL A 12 -20.95 -19.34 -24.07
N THR A 13 -21.77 -18.85 -23.15
CA THR A 13 -21.37 -17.74 -22.26
C THR A 13 -20.92 -18.31 -20.93
N LEU A 14 -19.66 -18.06 -20.57
CA LEU A 14 -19.10 -18.45 -19.28
C LEU A 14 -19.22 -17.29 -18.30
N THR A 15 -19.74 -17.56 -17.11
CA THR A 15 -19.98 -16.55 -16.07
C THR A 15 -19.61 -17.11 -14.71
N LYS A 16 -19.54 -16.24 -13.70
CA LYS A 16 -19.41 -16.69 -12.32
C LYS A 16 -20.54 -17.65 -11.91
N ASP A 17 -21.76 -17.44 -12.39
CA ASP A 17 -22.94 -18.22 -12.01
C ASP A 17 -22.87 -19.67 -12.49
N ASN A 18 -22.20 -19.92 -13.62
CA ASN A 18 -21.93 -21.27 -14.12
C ASN A 18 -20.53 -21.77 -13.78
N ASN A 19 -19.87 -21.15 -12.79
CA ASN A 19 -18.50 -21.47 -12.36
C ASN A 19 -17.49 -21.48 -13.52
N TRP A 20 -17.71 -20.65 -14.53
CA TRP A 20 -16.90 -20.58 -15.74
C TRP A 20 -16.82 -21.91 -16.51
N THR A 21 -17.91 -22.67 -16.50
CA THR A 21 -18.03 -23.95 -17.22
C THR A 21 -19.23 -23.94 -18.17
N GLY A 22 -19.11 -24.68 -19.27
CA GLY A 22 -20.16 -24.81 -20.27
C GLY A 22 -19.85 -25.94 -21.25
N SER A 23 -20.86 -26.37 -22.00
CA SER A 23 -20.75 -27.42 -23.00
C SER A 23 -21.54 -27.06 -24.24
N PHE A 24 -21.09 -27.57 -25.38
CA PHE A 24 -21.87 -27.59 -26.60
C PHE A 24 -22.54 -28.97 -26.69
N THR A 25 -23.87 -29.01 -26.81
CA THR A 25 -24.63 -30.24 -27.01
C THR A 25 -25.11 -30.36 -28.45
N ASP A 26 -25.61 -31.55 -28.79
CA ASP A 26 -26.25 -31.83 -30.08
C ASP A 26 -25.33 -31.46 -31.24
N LEU A 27 -24.12 -32.04 -31.20
CA LEU A 27 -23.09 -31.90 -32.21
C LEU A 27 -23.00 -33.19 -33.02
N ASP A 28 -22.93 -33.07 -34.34
CA ASP A 28 -22.67 -34.22 -35.20
C ASP A 28 -21.26 -34.75 -34.92
N GLU A 29 -21.10 -36.07 -34.80
CA GLU A 29 -19.77 -36.67 -34.66
C GLU A 29 -19.10 -36.89 -36.02
N TYR A 30 -19.91 -37.09 -37.08
CA TYR A 30 -19.45 -37.36 -38.44
C TYR A 30 -20.18 -36.49 -39.46
N LYS A 31 -19.45 -36.03 -40.48
CA LYS A 31 -19.99 -35.40 -41.68
C LYS A 31 -19.41 -36.09 -42.91
N ASP A 32 -20.28 -36.54 -43.81
CA ASP A 32 -19.89 -37.27 -45.03
C ASP A 32 -18.96 -38.47 -44.76
N GLY A 33 -19.19 -39.18 -43.66
CA GLY A 33 -18.40 -40.34 -43.24
C GLY A 33 -17.04 -40.03 -42.58
N LYS A 34 -16.69 -38.75 -42.40
CA LYS A 34 -15.46 -38.30 -41.72
C LYS A 34 -15.77 -37.76 -40.33
N LYS A 35 -14.97 -38.13 -39.31
CA LYS A 35 -15.11 -37.58 -37.94
C LYS A 35 -14.80 -36.08 -37.96
N ILE A 36 -15.66 -35.28 -37.37
CA ILE A 36 -15.53 -33.82 -37.32
C ILE A 36 -14.51 -33.45 -36.23
N GLU A 37 -13.59 -32.54 -36.56
CA GLU A 37 -12.70 -31.95 -35.58
C GLU A 37 -13.29 -30.65 -35.02
N TYR A 38 -13.68 -30.68 -33.75
CA TYR A 38 -14.13 -29.48 -33.05
C TYR A 38 -12.98 -28.77 -32.34
N THR A 39 -12.95 -27.46 -32.45
CA THR A 39 -12.12 -26.57 -31.64
C THR A 39 -12.95 -25.39 -31.12
N VAL A 40 -12.43 -24.70 -30.12
CA VAL A 40 -13.07 -23.51 -29.56
C VAL A 40 -12.13 -22.33 -29.65
N ARG A 41 -12.71 -21.13 -29.68
CA ARG A 41 -12.01 -19.87 -29.48
C ARG A 41 -12.79 -19.04 -28.48
N GLU A 42 -12.10 -18.15 -27.81
CA GLU A 42 -12.73 -17.10 -27.03
C GLU A 42 -12.85 -15.83 -27.88
N GLU A 43 -13.93 -15.08 -27.68
CA GLU A 43 -13.99 -13.72 -28.19
C GLU A 43 -13.06 -12.82 -27.37
N ASN A 44 -12.53 -11.76 -27.98
CA ASN A 44 -11.64 -10.85 -27.26
C ASN A 44 -12.37 -10.22 -26.07
N VAL A 45 -11.95 -10.57 -24.86
CA VAL A 45 -12.55 -10.09 -23.59
C VAL A 45 -12.10 -8.68 -23.19
N GLY A 46 -11.15 -8.09 -23.92
CA GLY A 46 -10.63 -6.75 -23.67
C GLY A 46 -9.78 -6.65 -22.40
N ASN A 47 -9.57 -5.42 -21.91
CA ASN A 47 -8.85 -5.09 -20.67
C ASN A 47 -7.41 -5.64 -20.57
N GLY A 48 -6.77 -5.93 -21.71
CA GLY A 48 -5.38 -6.39 -21.78
C GLY A 48 -5.18 -7.87 -21.42
N TYR A 49 -6.24 -8.67 -21.44
CA TYR A 49 -6.10 -10.13 -21.34
C TYR A 49 -5.68 -10.75 -22.68
N THR A 50 -4.86 -11.78 -22.59
CA THR A 50 -4.50 -12.68 -23.68
C THR A 50 -5.07 -14.07 -23.38
N SER A 51 -5.82 -14.62 -24.33
CA SER A 51 -6.49 -15.91 -24.20
C SER A 51 -5.68 -17.01 -24.88
N VAL A 52 -5.49 -18.14 -24.20
CA VAL A 52 -4.94 -19.37 -24.79
C VAL A 52 -5.95 -20.49 -24.61
N VAL A 53 -6.31 -21.15 -25.71
CA VAL A 53 -7.17 -22.34 -25.69
C VAL A 53 -6.30 -23.58 -25.70
N THR A 54 -6.46 -24.45 -24.71
CA THR A 54 -5.75 -25.72 -24.60
C THR A 54 -6.75 -26.87 -24.65
N LYS A 55 -6.53 -27.85 -25.53
CA LYS A 55 -7.28 -29.10 -25.52
C LYS A 55 -6.77 -29.97 -24.37
N THR A 56 -7.63 -30.26 -23.39
CA THR A 56 -7.29 -30.98 -22.14
C THR A 56 -7.85 -32.40 -22.08
N GLY A 57 -8.65 -32.80 -23.07
CA GLY A 57 -9.14 -34.17 -23.26
C GLY A 57 -9.72 -34.33 -24.66
N GLU A 58 -10.27 -35.51 -24.99
CA GLU A 58 -10.81 -35.76 -26.33
C GLU A 58 -11.85 -34.71 -26.76
N ASN A 59 -12.73 -34.31 -25.83
CA ASN A 59 -13.79 -33.32 -26.02
C ASN A 59 -13.77 -32.19 -24.98
N ASN A 60 -12.64 -31.99 -24.29
CA ASN A 60 -12.49 -30.98 -23.25
C ASN A 60 -11.50 -29.90 -23.66
N PHE A 61 -11.89 -28.65 -23.42
CA PHE A 61 -11.05 -27.48 -23.67
C PHE A 61 -10.99 -26.62 -22.41
N THR A 62 -9.81 -26.08 -22.13
CA THR A 62 -9.60 -25.06 -21.11
C THR A 62 -9.20 -23.78 -21.81
N VAL A 63 -9.92 -22.70 -21.52
CA VAL A 63 -9.56 -21.35 -21.96
C VAL A 63 -8.86 -20.65 -20.79
N THR A 64 -7.60 -20.28 -21.00
CA THR A 64 -6.77 -19.60 -20.00
C THR A 64 -6.61 -18.15 -20.41
N ASN A 65 -7.15 -17.24 -19.60
CA ASN A 65 -6.97 -15.80 -19.76
C ASN A 65 -5.84 -15.30 -18.85
N THR A 66 -4.82 -14.69 -19.46
CA THR A 66 -3.67 -14.12 -18.75
C THR A 66 -3.61 -12.62 -18.95
N ARG A 67 -3.30 -11.86 -17.90
CA ARG A 67 -3.02 -10.42 -17.98
C ARG A 67 -1.73 -10.14 -17.26
N GLU A 68 -0.79 -9.45 -17.90
CA GLU A 68 0.40 -8.98 -17.23
C GLU A 68 0.05 -7.80 -16.31
N PRO A 69 0.45 -7.82 -15.03
CA PRO A 69 0.21 -6.70 -14.13
C PRO A 69 0.90 -5.43 -14.64
N GLU A 70 0.17 -4.32 -14.63
CA GLU A 70 0.74 -3.02 -14.96
C GLU A 70 1.89 -2.66 -14.00
N LYS A 71 3.02 -2.25 -14.56
CA LYS A 71 4.19 -1.77 -13.82
C LYS A 71 4.27 -0.25 -13.84
N THR A 72 4.94 0.30 -12.84
CA THR A 72 5.26 1.73 -12.69
C THR A 72 6.67 1.91 -12.12
N PHE A 73 7.07 3.16 -11.94
CA PHE A 73 8.31 3.54 -11.30
C PHE A 73 8.10 4.76 -10.39
N VAL A 74 9.03 4.96 -9.47
CA VAL A 74 9.12 6.17 -8.64
C VAL A 74 10.52 6.73 -8.80
N GLU A 75 10.62 8.01 -9.12
CA GLU A 75 11.90 8.71 -9.24
C GLU A 75 11.86 10.04 -8.49
N GLY A 76 13.04 10.48 -8.11
CA GLY A 76 13.20 11.69 -7.32
C GLY A 76 14.61 12.22 -7.41
N SER A 77 14.78 13.42 -6.86
CA SER A 77 16.06 14.12 -6.82
C SER A 77 16.27 14.80 -5.48
N LYS A 78 17.53 15.02 -5.16
CA LYS A 78 17.96 15.66 -3.92
C LYS A 78 18.53 17.05 -4.22
N THR A 79 18.04 18.03 -3.47
CA THR A 79 18.55 19.40 -3.43
C THR A 79 19.20 19.65 -2.07
N TRP A 80 20.38 20.29 -2.10
CA TRP A 80 21.11 20.72 -0.90
C TRP A 80 21.04 22.24 -0.77
N ASP A 81 20.59 22.71 0.40
CA ASP A 81 20.54 24.11 0.80
C ASP A 81 21.54 24.32 1.95
N ASP A 82 22.83 24.38 1.59
CA ASP A 82 23.98 24.33 2.50
C ASP A 82 25.14 25.23 2.04
N ALA A 83 24.82 26.29 1.30
CA ALA A 83 25.78 27.24 0.73
C ALA A 83 26.93 26.56 -0.06
N ASN A 84 26.58 25.60 -0.94
CA ASN A 84 27.55 24.78 -1.67
C ASN A 84 28.52 24.02 -0.75
N ASN A 85 27.98 23.46 0.34
CA ASN A 85 28.74 22.72 1.33
C ASN A 85 29.90 23.54 1.96
N GLN A 86 29.66 24.83 2.23
CA GLN A 86 30.68 25.74 2.79
C GLN A 86 31.34 25.19 4.06
N ASP A 87 30.58 24.53 4.93
CA ASP A 87 31.06 23.98 6.20
C ASP A 87 31.64 22.56 6.09
N GLY A 88 31.62 21.95 4.89
CA GLY A 88 32.11 20.59 4.66
C GLY A 88 31.31 19.51 5.40
N LYS A 89 30.03 19.76 5.69
CA LYS A 89 29.16 18.88 6.50
C LYS A 89 28.22 18.02 5.69
N ARG A 90 28.10 18.25 4.39
CA ARG A 90 27.31 17.40 3.50
C ARG A 90 27.83 15.96 3.56
N PRO A 91 26.96 14.96 3.82
CA PRO A 91 27.38 13.56 3.79
C PRO A 91 27.71 13.14 2.36
N THR A 92 28.52 12.09 2.23
CA THR A 92 28.85 11.49 0.92
C THR A 92 27.71 10.66 0.34
N GLU A 93 26.78 10.20 1.19
CA GLU A 93 25.60 9.42 0.81
C GLU A 93 24.39 9.79 1.68
N ILE A 94 23.20 9.59 1.11
CA ILE A 94 21.92 9.58 1.83
C ILE A 94 21.24 8.23 1.60
N THR A 95 20.29 7.87 2.46
CA THR A 95 19.46 6.68 2.32
C THR A 95 18.01 7.08 2.08
N VAL A 96 17.46 6.71 0.91
CA VAL A 96 16.06 6.93 0.55
C VAL A 96 15.30 5.62 0.64
N ASN A 97 14.23 5.60 1.43
CA ASN A 97 13.35 4.45 1.63
C ASN A 97 12.07 4.62 0.82
N LEU A 98 11.69 3.60 0.05
CA LEU A 98 10.42 3.53 -0.68
C LEU A 98 9.37 2.85 0.18
N LEU A 99 8.21 3.49 0.34
CA LEU A 99 7.07 2.93 1.05
C LEU A 99 5.95 2.57 0.06
N LYS A 100 5.42 1.36 0.18
CA LYS A 100 4.21 0.85 -0.48
C LYS A 100 3.08 0.87 0.54
N ASN A 101 2.09 1.74 0.35
CA ASN A 101 0.96 1.87 1.28
C ASN A 101 1.40 2.04 2.74
N GLY A 102 2.48 2.81 2.98
CA GLY A 102 3.09 3.02 4.29
C GLY A 102 4.03 1.92 4.78
N THR A 103 4.23 0.83 4.03
CA THR A 103 5.20 -0.22 4.38
C THR A 103 6.50 -0.02 3.61
N LYS A 104 7.65 0.07 4.28
CA LYS A 104 8.97 0.10 3.62
C LYS A 104 9.17 -1.18 2.80
N VAL A 105 9.41 -1.04 1.50
CA VAL A 105 9.59 -2.17 0.55
C VAL A 105 10.92 -2.16 -0.17
N ALA A 106 11.57 -1.00 -0.27
CA ALA A 106 12.90 -0.89 -0.86
C ALA A 106 13.68 0.24 -0.18
N THR A 107 14.99 0.20 -0.35
CA THR A 107 15.91 1.25 0.09
C THR A 107 16.97 1.48 -0.98
N LYS A 108 17.46 2.70 -1.09
CA LYS A 108 18.50 3.08 -2.04
C LYS A 108 19.45 4.07 -1.39
N LYS A 109 20.75 3.77 -1.44
CA LYS A 109 21.80 4.75 -1.15
C LYS A 109 21.99 5.62 -2.38
N VAL A 110 22.06 6.94 -2.17
CA VAL A 110 22.21 7.93 -3.24
C VAL A 110 23.42 8.80 -2.92
N THR A 111 24.28 8.99 -3.91
CA THR A 111 25.53 9.74 -3.80
C THR A 111 25.60 10.87 -4.81
N GLU A 112 26.63 11.71 -4.71
CA GLU A 112 26.94 12.71 -5.73
C GLU A 112 27.25 12.10 -7.11
N LYS A 113 27.84 10.90 -7.17
CA LYS A 113 28.11 10.20 -8.43
C LYS A 113 26.84 9.85 -9.19
N ASP A 114 25.73 9.65 -8.48
CA ASP A 114 24.40 9.42 -9.05
C ASP A 114 23.72 10.73 -9.48
N GLY A 115 24.43 11.87 -9.36
CA GLY A 115 23.87 13.20 -9.57
C GLY A 115 22.77 13.54 -8.56
N TRP A 116 22.79 12.92 -7.37
CA TRP A 116 21.76 13.09 -6.35
C TRP A 116 20.35 12.74 -6.85
N LYS A 117 20.24 11.75 -7.74
CA LYS A 117 18.96 11.26 -8.30
C LYS A 117 18.77 9.78 -8.01
N TRP A 118 17.52 9.35 -7.95
CA TRP A 118 17.17 7.93 -7.81
C TRP A 118 15.94 7.58 -8.63
N ARG A 119 15.85 6.28 -8.93
CA ARG A 119 14.70 5.63 -9.55
C ARG A 119 14.53 4.23 -8.97
N PHE A 120 13.29 3.88 -8.64
CA PHE A 120 12.81 2.54 -8.30
C PHE A 120 11.91 2.07 -9.44
N GLU A 121 12.24 0.95 -10.07
CA GLU A 121 11.58 0.47 -11.29
C GLU A 121 10.81 -0.83 -11.03
N ASN A 122 10.03 -1.25 -12.02
CA ASN A 122 9.29 -2.52 -12.01
C ASN A 122 8.36 -2.69 -10.80
N LEU A 123 7.82 -1.57 -10.31
CA LEU A 123 6.89 -1.54 -9.20
C LEU A 123 5.49 -1.94 -9.69
N ASP A 124 4.78 -2.77 -8.94
CA ASP A 124 3.37 -3.03 -9.26
C ASP A 124 2.55 -1.75 -9.16
N LYS A 125 1.70 -1.46 -10.14
CA LYS A 125 0.81 -0.29 -10.08
C LYS A 125 -0.40 -0.54 -9.19
N TYR A 126 -0.86 -1.79 -9.14
CA TYR A 126 -2.04 -2.20 -8.37
C TYR A 126 -1.74 -3.40 -7.47
N GLU A 127 -2.40 -3.47 -6.32
CA GLU A 127 -2.42 -4.62 -5.43
C GLU A 127 -3.87 -4.93 -5.08
N ASN A 128 -4.31 -6.18 -5.31
CA ASN A 128 -5.70 -6.61 -5.09
C ASN A 128 -6.74 -5.74 -5.81
N GLY A 129 -6.39 -5.19 -6.98
CA GLY A 129 -7.25 -4.30 -7.77
C GLY A 129 -7.27 -2.84 -7.31
N GLU A 130 -6.53 -2.48 -6.24
CA GLU A 130 -6.43 -1.12 -5.73
C GLU A 130 -5.11 -0.47 -6.17
N LEU A 131 -5.14 0.83 -6.48
CA LEU A 131 -3.93 1.58 -6.84
C LEU A 131 -2.99 1.65 -5.64
N ILE A 132 -1.73 1.30 -5.83
CA ILE A 132 -0.72 1.39 -4.77
C ILE A 132 -0.28 2.85 -4.60
N ASN A 133 -0.31 3.35 -3.36
CA ASN A 133 0.31 4.62 -3.02
C ASN A 133 1.79 4.41 -2.69
N TYR A 134 2.68 4.93 -3.55
CA TYR A 134 4.11 4.95 -3.30
C TYR A 134 4.58 6.32 -2.82
N THR A 135 5.24 6.34 -1.66
CA THR A 135 5.89 7.53 -1.10
C THR A 135 7.34 7.22 -0.76
N ILE A 136 8.11 8.27 -0.48
CA ILE A 136 9.50 8.13 -0.04
C ILE A 136 9.69 8.79 1.32
N VAL A 137 10.68 8.30 2.06
CA VAL A 137 11.22 8.95 3.25
C VAL A 137 12.74 8.88 3.18
N GLU A 138 13.42 9.99 3.48
CA GLU A 138 14.86 9.98 3.69
C GLU A 138 15.17 9.63 5.16
N GLU A 139 16.17 8.78 5.40
CA GLU A 139 16.68 8.61 6.75
C GLU A 139 17.37 9.88 7.26
N LYS A 140 17.20 10.19 8.55
CA LYS A 140 17.76 11.39 9.18
C LYS A 140 19.23 11.61 8.78
N VAL A 141 19.51 12.81 8.28
CA VAL A 141 20.86 13.35 8.10
C VAL A 141 21.16 14.29 9.26
N GLU A 142 22.22 14.02 10.03
CA GLU A 142 22.58 14.79 11.22
C GLU A 142 22.89 16.26 10.88
N GLY A 143 22.30 17.21 11.62
CA GLY A 143 22.43 18.65 11.39
C GLY A 143 21.68 19.20 10.18
N TYR A 144 20.85 18.39 9.52
CA TYR A 144 20.02 18.82 8.40
C TYR A 144 18.52 18.70 8.72
N THR A 145 17.77 19.66 8.20
CA THR A 145 16.31 19.63 8.10
C THR A 145 15.92 19.04 6.76
N THR A 146 15.08 18.00 6.76
CA THR A 146 14.59 17.32 5.56
C THR A 146 13.15 17.72 5.24
N GLU A 147 12.94 18.18 4.01
CA GLU A 147 11.62 18.42 3.41
C GLU A 147 11.43 17.49 2.23
N VAL A 148 10.23 16.90 2.12
CA VAL A 148 9.85 16.02 1.01
C VAL A 148 8.67 16.62 0.28
N GLU A 149 8.82 16.88 -1.01
CA GLU A 149 7.77 17.35 -1.90
C GLU A 149 7.56 16.32 -3.02
N GLY A 150 6.44 15.60 -2.96
CA GLY A 150 6.19 14.43 -3.80
C GLY A 150 7.25 13.36 -3.55
N HIS A 151 8.19 13.20 -4.48
CA HIS A 151 9.33 12.30 -4.37
C HIS A 151 10.68 13.02 -4.39
N ASN A 152 10.70 14.35 -4.39
CA ASN A 152 11.94 15.12 -4.27
C ASN A 152 12.25 15.41 -2.81
N VAL A 153 13.54 15.45 -2.49
CA VAL A 153 14.03 15.71 -1.13
C VAL A 153 14.87 16.98 -1.15
N LYS A 154 14.58 17.91 -0.24
CA LYS A 154 15.44 19.05 0.05
C LYS A 154 16.01 18.89 1.45
N ASN A 155 17.34 19.00 1.59
CA ASN A 155 17.95 19.17 2.91
C ASN A 155 18.55 20.56 3.05
N SER A 156 18.22 21.20 4.16
CA SER A 156 18.79 22.49 4.56
C SER A 156 19.73 22.29 5.75
N TYR A 157 20.96 22.79 5.64
CA TYR A 157 21.92 22.67 6.74
C TYR A 157 21.61 23.72 7.81
N THR A 158 21.31 23.27 9.02
CA THR A 158 21.13 24.17 10.16
C THR A 158 21.68 23.47 11.40
N PRO A 159 22.90 23.81 11.84
CA PRO A 159 23.55 23.15 12.96
C PRO A 159 22.64 23.03 14.19
N GLY A 160 22.54 21.82 14.75
CA GLY A 160 21.73 21.54 15.93
C GLY A 160 20.22 21.46 15.67
N LYS A 161 19.78 21.56 14.41
CA LYS A 161 18.39 21.34 14.01
C LYS A 161 18.20 20.02 13.27
N THR A 162 16.96 19.53 13.30
CA THR A 162 16.51 18.33 12.61
C THR A 162 15.06 18.47 12.14
N SER A 163 14.55 17.39 11.55
CA SER A 163 13.18 17.27 11.09
C SER A 163 12.59 15.91 11.45
N VAL A 164 11.26 15.82 11.44
CA VAL A 164 10.52 14.56 11.60
C VAL A 164 9.55 14.44 10.44
N GLN A 165 9.78 13.45 9.58
CA GLN A 165 8.90 13.12 8.46
C GLN A 165 7.73 12.25 8.91
N VAL A 166 6.56 12.45 8.30
CA VAL A 166 5.34 11.68 8.56
C VAL A 166 4.68 11.30 7.24
N THR A 167 4.34 10.02 7.11
CA THR A 167 3.54 9.48 6.01
C THR A 167 2.23 8.94 6.54
N LYS A 168 1.12 9.19 5.84
CA LYS A 168 -0.19 8.63 6.15
C LYS A 168 -0.54 7.46 5.23
N ALA A 169 -1.02 6.38 5.82
CA ALA A 169 -1.49 5.18 5.13
C ALA A 169 -2.95 4.88 5.50
N TRP A 170 -3.68 4.29 4.56
CA TRP A 170 -5.10 3.96 4.71
C TRP A 170 -5.32 2.47 4.47
N LYS A 171 -5.99 1.81 5.42
CA LYS A 171 -6.49 0.44 5.32
C LYS A 171 -8.02 0.47 5.39
N ASP A 172 -8.64 0.83 4.29
CA ASP A 172 -10.08 1.08 4.17
C ASP A 172 -10.66 0.68 2.79
N ASN A 173 -9.99 -0.27 2.12
CA ASN A 173 -10.35 -0.81 0.80
C ASN A 173 -10.60 0.30 -0.24
N ASN A 174 -9.56 1.11 -0.50
CA ASN A 174 -9.64 2.29 -1.37
C ASN A 174 -10.86 3.19 -1.12
N ASP A 175 -11.14 3.50 0.16
CA ASP A 175 -12.29 4.30 0.60
C ASP A 175 -13.65 3.75 0.11
N GLN A 176 -13.83 2.42 0.12
CA GLN A 176 -15.02 1.74 -0.39
C GLN A 176 -16.36 2.32 0.12
N ASP A 177 -16.43 2.75 1.39
CA ASP A 177 -17.66 3.37 1.91
C ASP A 177 -17.65 4.92 1.95
N LYS A 178 -16.71 5.59 1.28
CA LYS A 178 -16.69 7.05 1.11
C LYS A 178 -16.73 7.81 2.44
N LYS A 179 -15.87 7.44 3.39
CA LYS A 179 -15.75 8.09 4.71
C LYS A 179 -14.35 8.57 5.06
N ARG A 180 -13.37 8.30 4.19
CA ARG A 180 -12.04 8.87 4.36
C ARG A 180 -12.18 10.40 4.38
N PRO A 181 -11.61 11.09 5.37
CA PRO A 181 -11.62 12.55 5.38
C PRO A 181 -10.70 13.09 4.28
N ASP A 182 -10.92 14.35 3.89
CA ASP A 182 -10.04 15.04 2.93
C ASP A 182 -8.66 15.37 3.53
N SER A 183 -8.59 15.45 4.87
CA SER A 183 -7.34 15.71 5.59
C SER A 183 -7.29 15.06 6.96
N VAL A 184 -6.06 14.90 7.47
CA VAL A 184 -5.81 14.56 8.88
C VAL A 184 -4.78 15.52 9.46
N THR A 185 -4.82 15.71 10.78
CA THR A 185 -3.84 16.54 11.50
C THR A 185 -2.96 15.68 12.38
N ILE A 186 -1.65 15.79 12.19
CA ILE A 186 -0.63 15.15 13.02
C ILE A 186 -0.01 16.20 13.93
N GLU A 187 0.16 15.85 15.20
CA GLU A 187 0.71 16.69 16.26
C GLU A 187 2.05 16.11 16.71
N LEU A 188 3.03 16.99 16.92
CA LEU A 188 4.38 16.60 17.35
C LEU A 188 4.50 16.66 18.88
N LEU A 189 5.12 15.63 19.44
CA LEU A 189 5.51 15.58 20.84
C LEU A 189 7.03 15.57 20.95
N ALA A 190 7.56 16.26 21.96
CA ALA A 190 8.96 16.26 22.36
C ALA A 190 9.06 15.77 23.80
N ASP A 191 9.82 14.71 24.04
CA ASP A 191 9.97 14.03 25.33
C ASP A 191 8.60 13.71 25.98
N GLY A 192 7.66 13.25 25.15
CA GLY A 192 6.28 12.91 25.56
C GLY A 192 5.35 14.11 25.81
N LYS A 193 5.79 15.35 25.59
CA LYS A 193 4.98 16.57 25.77
C LYS A 193 4.59 17.18 24.44
N GLU A 194 3.34 17.65 24.32
CA GLU A 194 2.86 18.33 23.12
C GLU A 194 3.65 19.62 22.86
N THR A 195 4.14 19.78 21.63
CA THR A 195 4.91 20.96 21.22
C THR A 195 4.03 22.10 20.68
N GLY A 196 2.77 21.81 20.38
CA GLY A 196 1.86 22.70 19.66
C GLY A 196 2.06 22.73 18.15
N LYS A 197 3.17 22.18 17.62
CA LYS A 197 3.41 22.07 16.17
C LYS A 197 2.48 21.01 15.56
N LYS A 198 1.93 21.31 14.38
CA LYS A 198 1.03 20.42 13.63
C LYS A 198 1.39 20.40 12.15
N VAL A 199 1.14 19.27 11.51
CA VAL A 199 1.13 19.16 10.04
C VAL A 199 -0.21 18.59 9.58
N VAL A 200 -0.69 19.09 8.44
CA VAL A 200 -1.93 18.62 7.81
C VAL A 200 -1.56 17.77 6.61
N LEU A 201 -2.01 16.52 6.61
CA LEU A 201 -1.80 15.58 5.52
C LEU A 201 -3.07 15.49 4.69
N THR A 202 -2.92 15.54 3.38
CA THR A 202 -4.01 15.65 2.40
C THR A 202 -3.69 14.78 1.19
N LYS A 203 -4.63 14.65 0.24
CA LYS A 203 -4.31 13.95 -1.02
C LYS A 203 -3.32 14.74 -1.87
N GLU A 204 -3.39 16.07 -1.82
CA GLU A 204 -2.61 17.01 -2.62
C GLU A 204 -1.12 16.92 -2.28
N ASN A 205 -0.77 16.71 -1.01
CA ASN A 205 0.61 16.47 -0.57
C ASN A 205 0.97 14.98 -0.50
N ASN A 206 0.25 14.12 -1.23
CA ASN A 206 0.46 12.66 -1.25
C ASN A 206 0.43 12.03 0.15
N TRP A 207 -0.33 12.63 1.07
CA TRP A 207 -0.46 12.18 2.45
C TRP A 207 0.89 12.17 3.19
N THR A 208 1.83 13.05 2.82
CA THR A 208 3.14 13.21 3.48
C THR A 208 3.35 14.62 4.02
N GLY A 209 4.25 14.77 4.97
CA GLY A 209 4.66 16.06 5.52
C GLY A 209 5.83 15.93 6.49
N SER A 210 6.46 17.06 6.81
CA SER A 210 7.59 17.15 7.74
C SER A 210 7.36 18.21 8.80
N PHE A 211 7.76 17.91 10.03
CA PHE A 211 8.05 18.93 11.02
C PHE A 211 9.50 19.37 10.86
N THR A 212 9.75 20.65 10.60
CA THR A 212 11.08 21.20 10.34
C THR A 212 11.58 22.07 11.49
N ASP A 213 12.88 22.39 11.45
CA ASP A 213 13.57 23.31 12.37
C ASP A 213 13.42 22.94 13.85
N LEU A 214 13.47 21.64 14.13
CA LEU A 214 13.35 21.06 15.46
C LEU A 214 14.71 21.04 16.14
N ASP A 215 14.81 21.46 17.40
CA ASP A 215 16.06 21.32 18.15
C ASP A 215 16.42 19.83 18.31
N GLU A 216 17.68 19.47 18.06
CA GLU A 216 18.15 18.10 18.29
C GLU A 216 18.38 17.80 19.77
N TYR A 217 18.80 18.82 20.52
CA TYR A 217 19.18 18.71 21.92
C TYR A 217 18.52 19.80 22.75
N LYS A 218 18.15 19.45 23.98
CA LYS A 218 17.72 20.37 25.03
C LYS A 218 18.48 20.06 26.31
N ASP A 219 19.11 21.07 26.89
CA ASP A 219 19.91 20.94 28.12
C ASP A 219 20.98 19.82 28.04
N GLY A 220 21.63 19.70 26.87
CA GLY A 220 22.65 18.69 26.60
C GLY A 220 22.13 17.26 26.38
N LYS A 221 20.82 17.03 26.41
CA LYS A 221 20.19 15.73 26.14
C LYS A 221 19.49 15.74 24.78
N LYS A 222 19.59 14.63 24.05
CA LYS A 222 18.90 14.46 22.76
C LYS A 222 17.39 14.40 23.00
N ILE A 223 16.63 15.19 22.24
CA ILE A 223 15.17 15.24 22.35
C ILE A 223 14.57 14.01 21.66
N GLU A 224 13.63 13.34 22.33
CA GLU A 224 12.86 12.26 21.74
C GLU A 224 11.58 12.80 21.10
N TYR A 225 11.53 12.80 19.77
CA TYR A 225 10.34 13.20 19.03
C TYR A 225 9.44 12.01 18.71
N THR A 226 8.15 12.18 18.98
CA THR A 226 7.08 11.25 18.60
C THR A 226 5.90 12.03 18.01
N VAL A 227 4.95 11.31 17.40
CA VAL A 227 3.79 11.93 16.77
C VAL A 227 2.49 11.33 17.29
N LYS A 228 1.43 12.12 17.21
CA LYS A 228 0.05 11.73 17.53
C LYS A 228 -0.87 12.20 16.43
N GLU A 229 -1.87 11.41 16.08
CA GLU A 229 -2.92 11.82 15.14
C GLU A 229 -4.12 12.36 15.92
N LYS A 230 -4.63 13.52 15.51
CA LYS A 230 -5.91 14.02 16.02
C LYS A 230 -7.02 13.06 15.58
N ALA A 231 -7.96 12.77 16.48
CA ALA A 231 -9.05 11.84 16.20
C ALA A 231 -9.77 12.14 14.87
N VAL A 232 -9.79 11.15 13.98
CA VAL A 232 -10.33 11.27 12.62
C VAL A 232 -11.86 11.04 12.57
N GLY A 233 -12.40 10.25 13.51
CA GLY A 233 -13.82 9.89 13.53
C GLY A 233 -14.18 8.79 12.53
N ASN A 234 -15.46 8.65 12.19
CA ASN A 234 -15.99 7.71 11.19
C ASN A 234 -15.60 6.23 11.36
N GLY A 235 -15.24 5.82 12.59
CA GLY A 235 -14.85 4.43 12.88
C GLY A 235 -13.42 4.09 12.48
N TYR A 236 -12.58 5.07 12.18
CA TYR A 236 -11.15 4.85 11.97
C TYR A 236 -10.41 4.67 13.30
N LYS A 237 -9.45 3.75 13.31
CA LYS A 237 -8.47 3.57 14.38
C LYS A 237 -7.07 3.76 13.83
N SER A 238 -6.25 4.51 14.56
CA SER A 238 -4.89 4.85 14.16
C SER A 238 -3.87 3.88 14.75
N VAL A 239 -2.86 3.53 13.95
CA VAL A 239 -1.67 2.78 14.35
C VAL A 239 -0.45 3.54 13.84
N ILE A 240 0.47 3.89 14.74
CA ILE A 240 1.69 4.64 14.41
C ILE A 240 2.88 3.70 14.49
N THR A 241 3.70 3.65 13.44
CA THR A 241 4.95 2.89 13.37
C THR A 241 6.09 3.81 12.92
N GLY A 242 7.32 3.31 12.98
CA GLY A 242 8.51 4.08 12.63
C GLY A 242 9.07 4.89 13.80
N ASN A 243 9.94 5.83 13.49
CA ASN A 243 10.68 6.63 14.47
C ASN A 243 11.22 7.92 13.82
N ALA A 244 11.77 8.85 14.61
CA ALA A 244 12.28 10.12 14.09
C ALA A 244 13.45 9.95 13.07
N LYS A 245 14.18 8.84 13.09
CA LYS A 245 15.27 8.57 12.13
C LYS A 245 14.72 8.13 10.77
N GLU A 246 13.75 7.22 10.75
CA GLU A 246 13.21 6.62 9.54
C GLU A 246 11.86 7.21 9.09
N GLY A 247 11.39 8.25 9.79
CA GLY A 247 10.05 8.80 9.66
C GLY A 247 8.98 7.97 10.38
N PHE A 248 7.83 8.60 10.63
CA PHE A 248 6.66 7.93 11.17
C PHE A 248 5.65 7.58 10.08
N VAL A 249 5.02 6.43 10.20
CA VAL A 249 3.89 6.03 9.37
C VAL A 249 2.65 5.94 10.25
N VAL A 250 1.63 6.75 9.91
CA VAL A 250 0.34 6.77 10.60
C VAL A 250 -0.67 6.01 9.77
N THR A 251 -1.03 4.79 10.16
CA THR A 251 -1.99 3.96 9.43
C THR A 251 -3.38 4.06 10.05
N ASN A 252 -4.37 4.50 9.26
CA ASN A 252 -5.77 4.44 9.68
C ASN A 252 -6.43 3.18 9.14
N VAL A 253 -6.94 2.35 10.05
CA VAL A 253 -7.70 1.15 9.74
C VAL A 253 -9.17 1.46 9.95
N ARG A 254 -9.98 1.15 8.94
CA ARG A 254 -11.44 1.27 9.04
C ARG A 254 -12.06 -0.08 9.35
N THR A 255 -12.79 -0.16 10.45
CA THR A 255 -13.66 -1.31 10.71
C THR A 255 -15.03 -1.04 10.08
N PRO A 256 -15.49 -1.82 9.09
CA PRO A 256 -16.81 -1.63 8.49
C PRO A 256 -17.89 -1.75 9.56
N LYS A 257 -18.91 -0.89 9.51
CA LYS A 257 -20.17 -1.19 10.21
C LYS A 257 -20.83 -2.37 9.49
N PRO A 258 -21.37 -3.37 10.22
CA PRO A 258 -22.12 -4.45 9.58
C PRO A 258 -23.20 -3.87 8.67
N ARG A 259 -23.14 -4.19 7.38
CA ARG A 259 -24.25 -3.89 6.47
C ARG A 259 -25.34 -4.91 6.80
N ILE A 260 -26.40 -4.47 7.48
CA ILE A 260 -27.60 -5.30 7.61
C ILE A 260 -28.20 -5.38 6.22
N PRO A 261 -28.25 -6.58 5.57
CA PRO A 261 -28.89 -6.69 4.28
C PRO A 261 -30.35 -6.27 4.43
N LYS A 262 -30.85 -5.40 3.53
CA LYS A 262 -32.28 -5.18 3.37
C LYS A 262 -32.86 -6.43 2.70
N THR A 263 -33.00 -7.52 3.46
CA THR A 263 -33.94 -8.57 3.08
C THR A 263 -35.33 -7.98 3.26
N GLY A 264 -36.08 -7.88 2.17
CA GLY A 264 -37.49 -7.52 2.21
C GLY A 264 -38.29 -8.66 2.83
N ALA A 265 -38.20 -8.84 4.14
CA ALA A 265 -39.08 -9.71 4.90
C ALA A 265 -39.13 -9.18 6.33
N GLY A 266 -40.34 -8.85 6.78
CA GLY A 266 -40.57 -8.38 8.14
C GLY A 266 -40.17 -9.43 9.17
N SER A 267 -39.58 -8.94 10.26
CA SER A 267 -39.40 -9.58 11.57
C SER A 267 -38.36 -10.72 11.71
N ASN A 268 -37.48 -10.47 12.71
CA ASN A 268 -36.76 -11.38 13.60
C ASN A 268 -35.61 -12.29 13.10
N SER A 269 -34.48 -12.08 13.79
CA SER A 269 -33.39 -13.00 14.13
C SER A 269 -32.29 -13.28 13.09
N ALA A 270 -31.07 -12.83 13.41
CA ALA A 270 -29.89 -13.67 13.57
C ALA A 270 -28.68 -12.79 13.97
N LEU A 271 -28.15 -13.04 15.18
CA LEU A 271 -26.88 -12.49 15.65
C LEU A 271 -25.75 -13.08 14.79
N TYR A 272 -25.08 -12.25 13.99
CA TYR A 272 -23.82 -12.62 13.34
C TYR A 272 -22.64 -12.13 14.18
N THR A 273 -22.06 -13.04 14.96
CA THR A 273 -20.77 -12.84 15.60
C THR A 273 -19.67 -13.01 14.55
N VAL A 274 -19.15 -11.92 14.02
CA VAL A 274 -17.89 -11.95 13.26
C VAL A 274 -16.75 -11.83 14.27
N LEU A 275 -16.11 -12.97 14.60
CA LEU A 275 -14.79 -12.98 15.23
C LEU A 275 -13.77 -12.51 14.19
N LEU A 276 -13.31 -11.27 14.30
CA LEU A 276 -12.04 -10.87 13.70
C LEU A 276 -10.95 -10.99 14.76
N GLY A 277 -10.27 -12.14 14.73
CA GLY A 277 -9.03 -12.35 15.46
C GLY A 277 -7.96 -11.41 14.94
N LEU A 278 -7.66 -10.36 15.70
CA LEU A 278 -6.42 -9.62 15.56
C LEU A 278 -5.36 -10.35 16.40
N SER A 279 -4.67 -11.31 15.79
CA SER A 279 -3.44 -11.86 16.33
C SER A 279 -2.34 -10.80 16.27
N GLY A 280 -2.29 -9.95 17.30
CA GLY A 280 -1.10 -9.17 17.63
C GLY A 280 -0.29 -9.95 18.66
N THR A 281 0.60 -10.84 18.22
CA THR A 281 1.67 -11.35 19.07
C THR A 281 2.62 -10.21 19.37
N ALA A 282 2.54 -9.66 20.58
CA ALA A 282 3.61 -8.88 21.20
C ALA A 282 3.87 -9.49 22.59
N LEU A 283 5.04 -10.13 22.70
CA LEU A 283 5.64 -10.58 23.95
C LEU A 283 5.63 -9.45 24.98
N PHE A 284 5.01 -9.70 26.14
CA PHE A 284 5.34 -9.00 27.37
C PHE A 284 5.60 -10.03 28.47
N SER A 285 6.87 -10.35 28.65
CA SER A 285 7.43 -10.77 29.91
C SER A 285 7.31 -9.61 30.92
N VAL A 286 6.50 -9.76 31.96
CA VAL A 286 6.68 -8.98 33.20
C VAL A 286 6.48 -9.88 34.41
N PHE A 287 7.56 -10.00 35.16
CA PHE A 287 7.66 -10.47 36.53
C PHE A 287 6.51 -10.00 37.44
N ARG A 288 5.95 -10.92 38.22
CA ARG A 288 5.44 -10.57 39.55
C ARG A 288 5.86 -11.61 40.59
N ARG A 289 6.80 -11.15 41.42
CA ARG A 289 7.33 -11.72 42.66
C ARG A 289 6.19 -12.06 43.62
N LYS A 290 6.15 -13.29 44.13
CA LYS A 290 5.63 -13.61 45.47
C LYS A 290 6.55 -14.63 46.15
N ARG A 291 7.13 -14.23 47.29
CA ARG A 291 7.71 -15.11 48.30
C ARG A 291 6.58 -15.91 48.97
N LYS A 292 6.88 -17.17 49.28
CA LYS A 292 6.56 -17.96 50.49
C LYS A 292 7.42 -19.23 50.37
N GLU A 293 8.46 -19.38 51.20
CA GLU A 293 8.44 -20.23 52.42
C GLU A 293 7.81 -21.61 52.17
N GLU A 294 8.64 -22.65 52.07
CA GLU A 294 8.70 -23.76 53.04
C GLU A 294 9.78 -24.79 52.66
N LEU A 295 10.46 -25.26 53.72
CA LEU A 295 11.42 -26.37 53.89
C LEU A 295 12.79 -26.27 53.20
#